data_AF-A0A4P6ZNF8-F1
#
_entry.id   AF-A0A4P6ZNF8-F1
#
_cell.length_a   1.000
_cell.length_b   1.000
_cell.length_c   1.000
_cell.angle_alpha   90.00
_cell.angle_beta   90.00
_cell.angle_gamma   90.00
#
_symmetry.space_group_name_H-M   'P 1'
#
loop_
_entity.id
_entity.type
_entity.pdbx_description
1 polymer ?
#
loop_
_entity_poly.entity_id
_entity_poly.type
_entity_poly.pdbx_seq_one_letter_code
_entity_poly.pdbx_strand_id
1 'polypeptide(L)'
;MATSTQLKDMLTLESEPGPFISIFVPYSGVNNAEFEQLVINARRNLAQQDPKQSWRPYQAKLNHLKFPRFIRHRTLKGFAIYLGPTILRVFRLNYIVHPTSIVNDTMWIIPLIMETQFKHLHGSRLMYKNAIKNIRTHYRLANHRKLTSHDLTQIVKIAPAGLIDTLLINRDVPFKIKKILNDLAITTIGFGGRVFVLPKHDIPNQIPAAIIKRK
;
A
#
# COMPACT_ATOMS: atom_id res chain seq x y z
N MET A 1 16.80 -0.76 8.48
CA MET A 1 16.85 -0.25 7.09
C MET A 1 15.74 -0.91 6.29
N ALA A 2 14.91 -0.09 5.63
CA ALA A 2 13.84 -0.40 4.66
C ALA A 2 14.25 -0.75 3.22
N THR A 3 15.13 -1.70 2.90
CA THR A 3 15.59 -1.87 1.49
C THR A 3 14.47 -2.34 0.57
N SER A 4 14.58 -2.12 -0.75
CA SER A 4 13.64 -2.67 -1.75
C SER A 4 13.51 -4.20 -1.66
N THR A 5 14.54 -4.87 -1.12
CA THR A 5 14.54 -6.27 -0.71
C THR A 5 13.48 -6.56 0.35
N GLN A 6 13.33 -5.72 1.38
CA GLN A 6 12.29 -5.91 2.40
C GLN A 6 10.89 -5.71 1.82
N LEU A 7 10.69 -4.80 0.86
CA LEU A 7 9.39 -4.67 0.18
C LEU A 7 9.10 -5.91 -0.69
N LYS A 8 10.11 -6.46 -1.38
CA LYS A 8 10.00 -7.74 -2.11
C LYS A 8 9.74 -8.93 -1.18
N ASP A 9 10.42 -9.03 -0.04
CA ASP A 9 10.18 -10.07 0.97
C ASP A 9 8.87 -9.85 1.75
N MET A 10 8.31 -8.63 1.72
CA MET A 10 6.94 -8.33 2.17
C MET A 10 5.90 -8.70 1.10
N LEU A 11 6.30 -8.80 -0.17
CA LEU A 11 5.48 -9.22 -1.30
C LEU A 11 5.62 -10.71 -1.63
N THR A 12 6.62 -11.43 -1.08
CA THR A 12 6.62 -12.91 -1.10
C THR A 12 5.45 -13.52 -0.31
N LEU A 13 4.64 -12.69 0.35
CA LEU A 13 3.28 -13.03 0.81
C LEU A 13 2.28 -13.28 -0.36
N GLU A 14 2.68 -13.06 -1.61
CA GLU A 14 1.93 -13.42 -2.84
C GLU A 14 1.64 -14.92 -2.97
N SER A 15 2.40 -15.79 -2.28
CA SER A 15 2.14 -17.24 -2.28
C SER A 15 1.07 -17.68 -1.27
N GLU A 16 0.54 -16.78 -0.46
CA GLU A 16 -0.47 -17.11 0.55
C GLU A 16 -1.88 -16.96 -0.04
N PRO A 17 -2.74 -17.98 0.07
CA PRO A 17 -4.11 -17.86 -0.42
C PRO A 17 -4.86 -16.82 0.43
N GLY A 18 -5.50 -15.85 -0.23
CA GLY A 18 -6.42 -14.91 0.41
C GLY A 18 -7.69 -15.61 0.92
N PRO A 19 -8.69 -14.84 1.39
CA PRO A 19 -8.72 -13.38 1.43
C PRO A 19 -7.82 -12.79 2.53
N PHE A 20 -7.28 -11.60 2.29
CA PHE A 20 -6.52 -10.82 3.26
C PHE A 20 -7.38 -9.75 3.93
N ILE A 21 -7.12 -9.53 5.20
CA ILE A 21 -7.66 -8.42 5.98
C ILE A 21 -6.53 -7.45 6.28
N SER A 22 -6.66 -6.22 5.81
CA SER A 22 -5.74 -5.12 6.08
C SER A 22 -6.40 -4.13 7.04
N ILE A 23 -5.84 -3.96 8.24
CA ILE A 23 -6.34 -3.04 9.27
C ILE A 23 -5.32 -1.94 9.49
N PHE A 24 -5.74 -0.69 9.34
CA PHE A 24 -4.93 0.49 9.60
C PHE A 24 -5.43 1.15 10.88
N VAL A 25 -4.52 1.31 11.85
CA VAL A 25 -4.86 1.80 13.19
C VAL A 25 -3.98 3.00 13.50
N PRO A 26 -4.54 4.19 13.81
CA PRO A 26 -3.75 5.28 14.35
C PRO A 26 -3.08 4.85 15.66
N TYR A 27 -1.88 5.37 15.97
CA TYR A 27 -1.18 4.98 17.19
C TYR A 27 -2.01 5.24 18.47
N SER A 28 -2.83 6.30 18.46
CA SER A 28 -3.77 6.64 19.54
C SER A 28 -4.93 5.65 19.71
N GLY A 29 -5.26 4.84 18.70
CA GLY A 29 -6.43 3.96 18.69
C GLY A 29 -6.17 2.51 19.11
N VAL A 30 -4.92 2.18 19.44
CA VAL A 30 -4.42 0.79 19.57
C VAL A 30 -5.00 0.00 20.74
N ASN A 31 -5.50 0.67 21.78
CA ASN A 31 -6.06 0.03 22.99
C ASN A 31 -7.52 0.43 23.26
N ASN A 32 -8.24 0.96 22.25
CA ASN A 32 -9.57 1.54 22.42
C ASN A 32 -10.64 0.79 21.62
N ALA A 33 -11.91 1.04 21.93
CA ALA A 33 -13.08 0.51 21.22
C ALA A 33 -13.04 0.68 19.69
N GLU A 34 -12.29 1.66 19.18
CA GLU A 34 -12.08 1.88 17.74
C GLU A 34 -11.42 0.68 17.06
N PHE A 35 -10.41 0.06 17.67
CA PHE A 35 -9.76 -1.13 17.10
C PHE A 35 -10.74 -2.31 17.04
N GLU A 36 -11.52 -2.53 18.09
CA GLU A 36 -12.56 -3.56 18.12
C GLU A 36 -13.61 -3.34 17.02
N GLN A 37 -14.01 -2.08 16.77
CA GLN A 37 -14.92 -1.77 15.67
C GLN A 37 -14.32 -2.10 14.30
N LEU A 38 -13.02 -1.88 14.09
CA LEU A 38 -12.34 -2.29 12.85
C LEU A 38 -12.34 -3.81 12.69
N VAL A 39 -12.14 -4.56 13.77
CA VAL A 39 -12.20 -6.03 13.75
C VAL A 39 -13.61 -6.54 13.44
N ILE A 40 -14.64 -5.95 14.05
CA ILE A 40 -16.05 -6.27 13.78
C ILE A 40 -16.40 -6.00 12.31
N ASN A 41 -16.00 -4.85 11.78
CA ASN A 41 -16.22 -4.48 10.39
C ASN A 41 -15.49 -5.43 9.42
N ALA A 42 -14.25 -5.79 9.73
CA ALA A 42 -13.48 -6.77 8.96
C ALA A 42 -14.20 -8.14 8.91
N ARG A 43 -14.69 -8.63 10.04
CA ARG A 43 -15.44 -9.90 10.11
C ARG A 43 -16.71 -9.85 9.27
N ARG A 44 -17.47 -8.76 9.34
CA ARG A 44 -18.68 -8.58 8.54
C ARG A 44 -18.37 -8.57 7.05
N ASN A 45 -17.36 -7.81 6.64
CA ASN A 45 -16.96 -7.70 5.24
C ASN A 45 -16.41 -9.03 4.69
N LEU A 46 -15.67 -9.79 5.51
CA LEU A 46 -15.21 -11.13 5.14
C LEU A 46 -16.39 -12.06 4.87
N ALA A 47 -17.37 -12.11 5.78
CA ALA A 47 -18.54 -12.97 5.61
C ALA A 47 -19.39 -12.59 4.38
N GLN A 48 -19.40 -11.31 3.99
CA GLN A 48 -20.08 -10.83 2.79
C GLN A 48 -19.32 -11.19 1.50
N GLN A 49 -17.99 -11.07 1.50
CA GLN A 49 -17.16 -11.31 0.32
C GLN A 49 -16.89 -12.80 0.08
N ASP A 50 -16.68 -13.58 1.14
CA ASP A 50 -16.45 -15.01 1.09
C ASP A 50 -17.15 -15.73 2.25
N PRO A 51 -18.44 -16.12 2.07
CA PRO A 51 -19.22 -16.78 3.11
C PRO A 51 -18.67 -18.14 3.56
N LYS A 52 -17.81 -18.78 2.74
CA LYS A 52 -17.22 -20.09 3.05
C LYS A 52 -16.00 -19.94 3.96
N GLN A 53 -15.37 -18.77 3.95
CA GLN A 53 -14.17 -18.52 4.75
C GLN A 53 -14.52 -18.40 6.24
N SER A 54 -13.92 -19.27 7.05
CA SER A 54 -14.09 -19.20 8.51
C SER A 54 -13.37 -17.98 9.10
N TRP A 55 -14.04 -17.26 10.01
CA TRP A 55 -13.43 -16.18 10.82
C TRP A 55 -12.43 -16.70 11.86
N ARG A 56 -12.57 -17.95 12.31
CA ARG A 56 -11.85 -18.50 13.46
C ARG A 56 -10.30 -18.38 13.33
N PRO A 57 -9.68 -18.67 12.17
CA PRO A 57 -8.23 -18.51 12.00
C PRO A 57 -7.75 -17.06 12.08
N TYR A 58 -8.60 -16.08 11.77
CA TYR A 58 -8.28 -14.66 11.89
C TYR A 58 -8.38 -14.20 13.35
N GLN A 59 -9.45 -14.59 14.04
CA GLN A 59 -9.64 -14.31 15.46
C GLN A 59 -8.48 -14.83 16.32
N ALA A 60 -8.05 -16.08 16.07
CA ALA A 60 -6.94 -16.68 16.82
C ALA A 60 -5.67 -15.83 16.71
N LYS A 61 -5.34 -15.33 15.51
CA LYS A 61 -4.19 -14.46 15.30
C LYS A 61 -4.36 -13.11 16.00
N LEU A 62 -5.55 -12.52 15.94
CA LEU A 62 -5.86 -11.26 16.62
C LEU A 62 -5.74 -11.37 18.14
N ASN A 63 -6.14 -12.49 18.75
CA ASN A 63 -6.00 -12.73 20.18
C ASN A 63 -4.52 -12.75 20.64
N HIS A 64 -3.61 -13.14 19.73
CA HIS A 64 -2.16 -13.14 19.98
C HIS A 64 -1.47 -11.86 19.49
N LEU A 65 -2.22 -10.90 18.93
CA LEU A 65 -1.69 -9.65 18.44
C LEU A 65 -1.12 -8.85 19.61
N LYS A 66 0.20 -8.70 19.62
CA LYS A 66 0.88 -7.78 20.52
C LYS A 66 1.30 -6.58 19.72
N PHE A 67 0.64 -5.45 19.96
CA PHE A 67 1.20 -4.17 19.55
C PHE A 67 2.49 -3.97 20.35
N PRO A 68 3.63 -3.81 19.69
CA PRO A 68 4.86 -3.84 20.46
C PRO A 68 4.90 -2.59 21.35
N ARG A 69 5.15 -2.79 22.64
CA ARG A 69 5.29 -1.72 23.63
C ARG A 69 6.61 -1.04 23.37
N PHE A 70 6.59 0.04 22.60
CA PHE A 70 7.81 0.71 22.18
C PHE A 70 8.12 1.92 23.07
N ILE A 71 9.34 1.92 23.61
CA ILE A 71 9.96 3.04 24.31
C ILE A 71 9.93 4.26 23.38
N ARG A 72 9.14 5.29 23.73
CA ARG A 72 9.11 6.68 23.19
C ARG A 72 9.81 6.89 21.84
N HIS A 73 9.33 6.27 20.76
CA HIS A 73 9.75 6.68 19.41
C HIS A 73 8.86 7.83 18.96
N ARG A 74 9.42 9.05 18.89
CA ARG A 74 8.72 10.29 18.53
C ARG A 74 8.04 10.27 17.14
N THR A 75 8.34 9.29 16.29
CA THR A 75 7.88 9.24 14.89
C THR A 75 6.77 8.24 14.62
N LEU A 76 6.42 7.35 15.55
CA LEU A 76 5.34 6.37 15.34
C LEU A 76 3.98 7.08 15.34
N LYS A 77 3.20 6.91 14.28
CA LYS A 77 1.88 7.54 14.14
C LYS A 77 0.75 6.57 13.80
N GLY A 78 1.07 5.35 13.39
CA GLY A 78 0.08 4.29 13.19
C GLY A 78 0.67 2.92 12.96
N PHE A 79 -0.20 1.97 12.72
CA PHE A 79 0.10 0.58 12.41
C PHE A 79 -0.67 0.13 11.16
N ALA A 80 -0.04 -0.73 10.36
CA ALA A 80 -0.70 -1.55 9.35
C ALA A 80 -0.64 -3.00 9.80
N ILE A 81 -1.78 -3.65 9.93
CA ILE A 81 -1.91 -5.05 10.31
C ILE A 81 -2.45 -5.80 9.11
N TYR A 82 -1.76 -6.87 8.71
CA TYR A 82 -2.18 -7.75 7.64
C TYR A 82 -2.43 -9.15 8.19
N LEU A 83 -3.62 -9.67 7.92
CA LEU A 83 -4.05 -11.00 8.31
C LEU A 83 -4.41 -11.78 7.05
N GLY A 84 -3.90 -13.00 6.93
CA GLY A 84 -4.39 -14.00 5.98
C GLY A 84 -4.77 -15.28 6.72
N PRO A 85 -5.15 -16.34 6.02
CA PRO A 85 -5.43 -17.66 6.62
C PRO A 85 -4.27 -18.21 7.44
N THR A 86 -3.03 -17.91 7.05
CA THR A 86 -1.78 -18.45 7.63
C THR A 86 -0.88 -17.35 8.22
N ILE A 87 -1.06 -16.09 7.80
CA ILE A 87 -0.15 -14.99 8.18
C ILE A 87 -0.78 -13.99 9.15
N LEU A 88 0.07 -13.44 10.02
CA LEU A 88 -0.14 -12.18 10.73
C LEU A 88 1.14 -11.36 10.58
N ARG A 89 1.01 -10.12 10.13
CA ARG A 89 2.11 -9.16 10.04
C ARG A 89 1.65 -7.80 10.55
N VAL A 90 2.55 -7.12 11.26
CA VAL A 90 2.30 -5.78 11.80
C VAL A 90 3.46 -4.88 11.40
N PHE A 91 3.14 -3.79 10.73
CA PHE A 91 4.09 -2.77 10.31
C PHE A 91 3.81 -1.46 11.00
N ARG A 92 4.88 -0.70 11.23
CA ARG A 92 4.83 0.64 11.81
C ARG A 92 4.69 1.64 10.68
N LEU A 93 3.84 2.63 10.91
CA LEU A 93 3.66 3.77 10.01
C LEU A 93 4.07 5.05 10.74
N ASN A 94 4.91 5.84 10.08
CA ASN A 94 5.46 7.09 10.61
C ASN A 94 4.61 8.32 10.23
N TYR A 95 3.49 8.09 9.55
CA TYR A 95 2.48 9.06 9.17
C TYR A 95 1.11 8.65 9.73
N ILE A 96 0.22 9.63 9.89
CA ILE A 96 -1.12 9.39 10.44
C ILE A 96 -1.92 8.62 9.38
N VAL A 97 -2.53 7.52 9.80
CA VAL A 97 -3.51 6.78 9.00
C VAL A 97 -4.90 7.00 9.56
N HIS A 98 -5.90 6.91 8.69
CA HIS A 98 -7.29 6.81 9.12
C HIS A 98 -7.58 5.38 9.59
N PRO A 99 -8.37 5.22 10.67
CA PRO A 99 -8.83 3.91 11.12
C PRO A 99 -9.66 3.26 10.02
N THR A 100 -9.21 2.13 9.48
CA THR A 100 -9.92 1.46 8.38
C THR A 100 -9.59 -0.03 8.34
N SER A 101 -10.58 -0.86 8.01
CA SER A 101 -10.43 -2.29 7.74
C SER A 101 -10.83 -2.60 6.30
N ILE A 102 -9.99 -3.31 5.56
CA ILE A 102 -10.22 -3.69 4.16
C ILE A 102 -10.09 -5.21 4.05
N VAL A 103 -11.05 -5.84 3.38
CA VAL A 103 -10.98 -7.26 2.99
C VAL A 103 -10.84 -7.32 1.47
N ASN A 104 -9.86 -8.07 0.97
CA ASN A 104 -9.59 -8.23 -0.45
C ASN A 104 -8.81 -9.53 -0.70
N ASP A 105 -8.75 -9.98 -1.95
CA ASP A 105 -7.98 -11.18 -2.33
C ASP A 105 -6.46 -10.92 -2.29
N THR A 106 -6.05 -9.65 -2.27
CA THR A 106 -4.69 -9.17 -2.11
C THR A 106 -4.56 -8.25 -0.89
N MET A 107 -3.36 -8.16 -0.32
CA MET A 107 -3.10 -7.20 0.76
C MET A 107 -3.20 -5.75 0.26
N TRP A 108 -3.67 -4.85 1.12
CA TRP A 108 -3.68 -3.42 0.82
C TRP A 108 -2.31 -2.77 1.11
N ILE A 109 -1.40 -2.76 0.13
CA ILE A 109 0.00 -2.38 0.32
C ILE A 109 0.30 -0.89 0.15
N ILE A 110 -0.66 -0.08 -0.34
CA ILE A 110 -0.46 1.36 -0.57
C ILE A 110 0.12 2.09 0.65
N PRO A 111 -0.35 1.84 1.89
CA PRO A 111 0.25 2.42 3.09
C PRO A 111 1.72 2.04 3.33
N LEU A 112 2.12 0.80 3.03
CA LEU A 112 3.52 0.36 3.16
C LEU A 112 4.42 1.01 2.09
N ILE A 113 3.90 1.16 0.87
CA ILE A 113 4.61 1.88 -0.19
C ILE A 113 4.85 3.33 0.25
N MET A 114 3.85 3.99 0.82
CA MET A 114 4.02 5.34 1.38
C MET A 114 5.05 5.36 2.52
N GLU A 115 4.99 4.43 3.48
CA GLU A 115 5.97 4.32 4.56
C GLU A 115 7.40 4.23 4.02
N THR A 116 7.64 3.37 3.03
CA THR A 116 8.99 3.17 2.45
C THR A 116 9.47 4.36 1.63
N GLN A 117 8.60 4.97 0.82
CA GLN A 117 8.90 6.19 0.06
C GLN A 117 9.31 7.35 0.97
N PHE A 118 8.62 7.52 2.09
CA PHE A 118 8.79 8.69 2.95
C PHE A 118 9.80 8.47 4.07
N LYS A 119 10.15 7.21 4.39
CA LYS A 119 11.14 6.83 5.43
C LYS A 119 12.43 7.66 5.40
N HIS A 120 12.90 8.03 4.21
CA HIS A 120 14.12 8.82 4.00
C HIS A 120 13.89 10.32 3.83
N LEU A 121 12.63 10.74 3.65
CA LEU A 121 12.22 12.13 3.43
C LEU A 121 11.72 12.79 4.74
N HIS A 122 11.50 12.01 5.80
CA HIS A 122 11.14 12.52 7.12
C HIS A 122 12.28 13.28 7.77
N GLY A 123 12.28 14.60 7.57
CA GLY A 123 13.19 15.53 8.23
C GLY A 123 13.43 16.78 7.41
N SER A 124 13.33 16.71 6.08
CA SER A 124 13.49 17.90 5.24
C SER A 124 12.45 17.96 4.13
N ARG A 125 11.60 18.99 4.22
CA ARG A 125 10.69 19.40 3.13
C ARG A 125 11.43 19.56 1.80
N LEU A 126 12.73 19.90 1.86
CA LEU A 126 13.61 20.02 0.71
C LEU A 126 13.86 18.67 0.02
N MET A 127 14.18 17.60 0.75
CA MET A 127 14.40 16.28 0.13
C MET A 127 13.13 15.75 -0.51
N TYR A 128 11.97 15.94 0.13
CA TYR A 128 10.69 15.61 -0.48
C TYR A 128 10.48 16.36 -1.80
N LYS A 129 10.63 17.69 -1.79
CA LYS A 129 10.51 18.51 -3.00
C LYS A 129 11.46 18.06 -4.11
N ASN A 130 12.71 17.73 -3.76
CA ASN A 130 13.71 17.25 -4.72
C ASN A 130 13.33 15.87 -5.29
N ALA A 131 12.85 14.94 -4.47
CA ALA A 131 12.37 13.64 -4.93
C ALA A 131 11.20 13.79 -5.91
N ILE A 132 10.21 14.63 -5.58
CA ILE A 132 9.08 14.92 -6.48
C ILE A 132 9.57 15.59 -7.78
N LYS A 133 10.48 16.56 -7.70
CA LYS A 133 11.07 17.21 -8.89
C LYS A 133 11.76 16.20 -9.79
N ASN A 134 12.51 15.24 -9.22
CA ASN A 134 13.20 14.20 -9.96
C ASN A 134 12.22 13.25 -10.65
N ILE A 135 11.17 12.81 -9.94
CA ILE A 135 10.10 11.98 -10.51
C ILE A 135 9.42 12.69 -11.69
N ARG A 136 9.04 13.97 -11.52
CA ARG A 136 8.41 14.77 -12.59
C ARG A 136 9.34 14.95 -13.79
N THR A 137 10.63 15.19 -13.55
CA THR A 137 11.63 15.33 -14.61
C THR A 137 11.77 14.02 -15.39
N HIS A 138 11.88 12.90 -14.68
CA HIS A 138 11.98 11.58 -15.28
C HIS A 138 10.73 11.24 -16.12
N TYR A 139 9.54 11.49 -15.59
CA TYR A 139 8.28 11.33 -16.31
C TYR A 139 8.23 12.20 -17.58
N ARG A 140 8.60 13.48 -17.48
CA ARG A 140 8.61 14.40 -18.63
C ARG A 140 9.55 13.90 -19.74
N LEU A 141 10.75 13.46 -19.39
CA LEU A 141 11.71 12.90 -20.34
C LEU A 141 11.18 11.62 -21.01
N ALA A 142 10.53 10.74 -20.24
CA ALA A 142 9.88 9.55 -20.79
C ALA A 142 8.71 9.89 -21.72
N ASN A 143 7.94 10.93 -21.39
CA ASN A 143 6.82 11.40 -22.21
C ASN A 143 7.28 11.92 -23.56
N HIS A 144 8.38 12.69 -23.61
CA HIS A 144 9.00 13.10 -24.89
C HIS A 144 9.44 11.92 -25.76
N ARG A 145 9.74 10.77 -25.14
CA ARG A 145 10.12 9.53 -25.82
C ARG A 145 8.93 8.59 -26.11
N LYS A 146 7.69 9.04 -25.85
CA LYS A 146 6.47 8.22 -25.98
C LYS A 146 6.48 6.93 -25.13
N LEU A 147 7.22 6.95 -24.02
CA LEU A 147 7.34 5.83 -23.08
C LEU A 147 6.36 5.90 -21.91
N THR A 148 5.44 6.87 -21.90
CA THR A 148 4.45 7.03 -20.84
C THR A 148 3.07 6.58 -21.28
N SER A 149 2.26 6.10 -20.34
CA SER A 149 0.82 5.91 -20.52
C SER A 149 0.09 6.34 -19.25
N HIS A 150 -1.14 6.79 -19.43
CA HIS A 150 -2.06 7.19 -18.36
C HIS A 150 -3.46 6.60 -18.54
N ASP A 151 -3.65 5.79 -19.58
CA ASP A 151 -4.87 5.03 -19.79
C ASP A 151 -4.82 3.79 -18.88
N LEU A 152 -5.69 3.77 -17.87
CA LEU A 152 -5.74 2.69 -16.90
C LEU A 152 -5.98 1.33 -17.57
N THR A 153 -6.75 1.28 -18.66
CA THR A 153 -7.02 0.04 -19.41
C THR A 153 -5.74 -0.49 -20.05
N GLN A 154 -4.92 0.39 -20.62
CA GLN A 154 -3.62 0.00 -21.17
C GLN A 154 -2.64 -0.41 -20.08
N ILE A 155 -2.62 0.31 -18.96
CA ILE A 155 -1.74 0.02 -17.82
C ILE A 155 -2.02 -1.39 -17.28
N VAL A 156 -3.30 -1.73 -17.07
CA VAL A 156 -3.72 -3.06 -16.62
C VAL A 156 -3.29 -4.16 -17.58
N LYS A 157 -3.35 -3.92 -18.90
CA LYS A 157 -2.92 -4.90 -19.90
C LYS A 157 -1.42 -5.16 -19.89
N ILE A 158 -0.60 -4.13 -19.67
CA ILE A 158 0.86 -4.28 -19.76
C ILE A 158 1.53 -4.63 -18.42
N ALA A 159 0.86 -4.42 -17.29
CA ALA A 159 1.42 -4.72 -15.98
C ALA A 159 1.83 -6.21 -15.83
N PRO A 160 0.99 -7.19 -16.23
CA PRO A 160 1.35 -8.61 -16.17
C PRO A 160 2.50 -9.00 -17.13
N ALA A 161 2.76 -8.21 -18.16
CA ALA A 161 3.89 -8.42 -19.07
C ALA A 161 5.22 -7.91 -18.49
N GLY A 162 5.23 -7.36 -17.28
CA GLY A 162 6.43 -6.82 -16.63
C GLY A 162 7.03 -5.61 -17.34
N LEU A 163 6.26 -4.93 -18.20
CA LEU A 163 6.74 -3.81 -19.03
C LEU A 163 6.73 -2.45 -18.31
N ILE A 164 6.27 -2.40 -17.06
CA ILE A 164 6.24 -1.18 -16.26
C ILE A 164 7.59 -1.03 -15.55
N ASP A 165 8.30 0.05 -15.84
CA ASP A 165 9.49 0.46 -15.08
C ASP A 165 9.08 1.22 -13.81
N THR A 166 8.19 2.20 -13.97
CA THR A 166 7.72 3.05 -12.88
C THR A 166 6.21 3.26 -12.98
N LEU A 167 5.50 3.07 -11.87
CA LEU A 167 4.08 3.38 -11.69
C LEU A 167 3.91 4.55 -10.71
N LEU A 168 3.16 5.56 -11.12
CA LEU A 168 2.75 6.71 -10.31
C LEU A 168 1.26 6.55 -9.96
N ILE A 169 0.92 6.57 -8.67
CA ILE A 169 -0.43 6.34 -8.14
C ILE A 169 -0.94 7.59 -7.45
N ASN A 170 -2.15 8.03 -7.82
CA ASN A 170 -2.87 9.07 -7.12
C ASN A 170 -3.52 8.53 -5.87
N ARG A 171 -3.07 9.00 -4.71
CA ARG A 171 -3.63 8.60 -3.42
C ARG A 171 -5.01 9.21 -3.15
N ASP A 172 -5.41 10.24 -3.91
CA ASP A 172 -6.63 11.02 -3.72
C ASP A 172 -7.70 10.62 -4.76
N VAL A 173 -7.92 9.31 -4.96
CA VAL A 173 -8.94 8.75 -5.86
C VAL A 173 -10.00 7.93 -5.12
N PRO A 174 -11.20 7.70 -5.71
CA PRO A 174 -12.23 6.86 -5.12
C PRO A 174 -11.75 5.44 -4.79
N PHE A 175 -12.33 4.82 -3.76
CA PHE A 175 -11.93 3.50 -3.27
C PHE A 175 -11.92 2.41 -4.35
N LYS A 176 -12.95 2.38 -5.23
CA LYS A 176 -13.03 1.43 -6.35
C LYS A 176 -11.80 1.51 -7.26
N ILE A 177 -11.33 2.72 -7.55
CA ILE A 177 -10.11 2.92 -8.35
C ILE A 177 -8.88 2.52 -7.54
N LYS A 178 -8.81 2.89 -6.25
CA LYS A 178 -7.68 2.51 -5.38
C LYS A 178 -7.45 1.00 -5.31
N LYS A 179 -8.51 0.17 -5.36
CA LYS A 179 -8.37 -1.30 -5.41
C LYS A 179 -7.58 -1.74 -6.65
N ILE A 180 -7.95 -1.25 -7.83
CA ILE A 180 -7.22 -1.52 -9.08
C ILE A 180 -5.77 -1.04 -8.99
N LEU A 181 -5.55 0.16 -8.43
CA LEU A 181 -4.20 0.71 -8.27
C LEU A 181 -3.34 -0.08 -7.28
N ASN A 182 -3.95 -0.68 -6.25
CA ASN A 182 -3.27 -1.56 -5.31
C ASN A 182 -2.78 -2.84 -6.02
N ASP A 183 -3.63 -3.48 -6.82
CA ASP A 183 -3.25 -4.70 -7.56
C ASP A 183 -2.18 -4.41 -8.63
N LEU A 184 -2.27 -3.25 -9.28
CA LEU A 184 -1.22 -2.76 -10.17
C LEU A 184 0.09 -2.50 -9.44
N ALA A 185 0.05 -1.98 -8.21
CA ALA A 185 1.24 -1.75 -7.41
C ALA A 185 1.93 -3.07 -7.06
N ILE A 186 1.16 -4.07 -6.60
CA ILE A 186 1.65 -5.42 -6.31
C ILE A 186 2.34 -5.99 -7.54
N THR A 187 1.60 -6.08 -8.66
CA THR A 187 2.11 -6.60 -9.93
C THR A 187 3.39 -5.88 -10.38
N THR A 188 3.38 -4.54 -10.34
CA THR A 188 4.53 -3.73 -10.77
C THR A 188 5.77 -4.04 -9.92
N ILE A 189 5.64 -4.13 -8.59
CA ILE A 189 6.77 -4.42 -7.71
C ILE A 189 7.22 -5.89 -7.85
N GLY A 190 6.28 -6.82 -8.02
CA GLY A 190 6.56 -8.23 -8.28
C GLY A 190 7.49 -8.42 -9.50
N PHE A 191 7.23 -7.69 -10.59
CA PHE A 191 8.11 -7.66 -11.76
C PHE A 191 9.38 -6.80 -11.58
N GLY A 192 9.59 -6.17 -10.43
CA GLY A 192 10.76 -5.34 -10.12
C GLY A 192 10.65 -3.89 -10.57
N GLY A 193 9.47 -3.43 -10.97
CA GLY A 193 9.18 -2.02 -11.20
C GLY A 193 9.09 -1.21 -9.91
N ARG A 194 9.13 0.11 -10.05
CA ARG A 194 9.04 1.08 -8.95
C ARG A 194 7.63 1.62 -8.83
N VAL A 195 7.15 1.85 -7.61
CA VAL A 195 5.83 2.47 -7.38
C VAL A 195 6.00 3.73 -6.54
N PHE A 196 5.36 4.81 -6.98
CA PHE A 196 5.29 6.07 -6.26
C PHE A 196 3.83 6.48 -6.01
N VAL A 197 3.43 6.53 -4.75
CA VAL A 197 2.13 7.04 -4.29
C VAL A 197 2.28 8.54 -3.98
N LEU A 198 1.54 9.37 -4.70
CA LEU A 198 1.66 10.82 -4.70
C LEU A 198 0.31 11.49 -4.42
N PRO A 199 0.29 12.69 -3.80
CA PRO A 199 -0.93 13.50 -3.75
C PRO A 199 -1.33 13.97 -5.16
N LYS A 200 -2.61 14.28 -5.36
CA LYS A 200 -3.18 14.69 -6.66
C LYS A 200 -2.38 15.81 -7.34
N HIS A 201 -1.94 16.81 -6.58
CA HIS A 201 -1.19 17.96 -7.10
C HIS A 201 0.24 17.63 -7.54
N ASP A 202 0.79 16.50 -7.12
CA ASP A 202 2.14 16.06 -7.49
C ASP A 202 2.18 15.11 -8.67
N ILE A 203 1.01 14.62 -9.10
CA ILE A 203 0.89 13.72 -10.24
C ILE A 203 0.80 14.50 -11.55
N PRO A 204 1.53 14.06 -12.59
CA PRO A 204 1.38 14.63 -13.93
C PRO A 204 -0.08 14.62 -14.36
N ASN A 205 -0.62 15.77 -14.76
CA ASN A 205 -2.00 15.93 -15.25
C ASN A 205 -3.12 15.52 -14.26
N GLN A 206 -2.81 15.35 -12.97
CA GLN A 206 -3.79 15.03 -11.91
C GLN A 206 -4.66 13.78 -12.17
N ILE A 207 -4.17 12.87 -13.00
CA ILE A 207 -4.80 11.60 -13.40
C ILE A 207 -4.77 10.56 -12.27
N PRO A 208 -5.58 9.48 -12.35
CA PRO A 208 -5.57 8.43 -11.33
C PRO A 208 -4.25 7.67 -11.21
N ALA A 209 -3.60 7.39 -12.34
CA ALA A 209 -2.29 6.75 -12.38
C ALA A 209 -1.59 7.07 -13.70
N ALA A 210 -0.25 7.00 -13.66
CA ALA A 210 0.59 7.13 -14.84
C ALA A 210 1.73 6.13 -14.76
N ILE A 211 2.26 5.71 -15.91
CA ILE A 211 3.41 4.80 -15.95
C ILE A 211 4.53 5.35 -16.81
N ILE A 212 5.72 4.79 -16.59
CA ILE A 212 6.85 4.81 -17.51
C ILE A 212 7.12 3.36 -17.88
N LYS A 213 7.13 3.08 -19.19
CA LYS A 213 7.45 1.76 -19.75
C LYS A 213 8.96 1.51 -19.67
N ARG A 214 9.34 0.24 -19.52
CA ARG A 214 10.73 -0.18 -19.71
C ARG A 214 11.16 0.11 -21.15
N LYS A 215 12.43 0.48 -21.30
CA LYS A 215 13.06 0.61 -22.62
C LYS A 215 13.43 -0.75 -23.17
#